data_AF-A0ABD1RQW4-F1
#
_entry.id   AF-A0ABD1RQW4-F1
#
_cell.length_a   1.000
_cell.length_b   1.000
_cell.length_c   1.000
_cell.angle_alpha   90.00
_cell.angle_beta   90.00
_cell.angle_gamma   90.00
#
_symmetry.space_group_name_H-M   'P 1'
#
loop_
_entity.id
_entity.type
_entity.pdbx_description
1 polymer ?
#
loop_
_entity_poly.entity_id
_entity_poly.type
_entity_poly.pdbx_seq_one_letter_code
_entity_poly.pdbx_strand_id
1 'polypeptide(L)'
;MMVREFFVEKVMEKFESESYTFDVYVTRDGQVKLLDFNPWGGFTLPLLFAWEELEEKLKDEGHELEFRIVENRCGIRPSLKTAVPYDYLDMSPGSGWDQFLRNADEESRRQLKSAEAGA
;
A
#
# COMPACT_ATOMS: atom_id res chain seq x y z
N MET A 1 -21.16 -12.13 8.67
CA MET A 1 -21.00 -11.14 9.74
C MET A 1 -20.34 -9.90 9.14
N MET A 2 -20.98 -8.75 9.23
CA MET A 2 -20.39 -7.49 8.77
C MET A 2 -19.31 -7.01 9.75
N VAL A 3 -18.38 -6.16 9.31
CA VAL A 3 -17.32 -5.61 10.18
C VAL A 3 -17.90 -4.85 11.38
N ARG A 4 -19.04 -4.16 11.20
CA ARG A 4 -19.76 -3.48 12.30
C ARG A 4 -20.25 -4.45 13.38
N GLU A 5 -20.84 -5.58 12.98
CA GLU A 5 -21.33 -6.61 13.91
C GLU A 5 -20.15 -7.24 14.65
N PHE A 6 -19.07 -7.55 13.93
CA PHE A 6 -17.84 -8.05 14.52
C PHE A 6 -17.28 -7.08 15.57
N PHE A 7 -17.26 -5.78 15.26
CA PHE A 7 -16.80 -4.76 16.19
C PHE A 7 -17.65 -4.75 17.47
N VAL A 8 -18.98 -4.64 17.35
CA VAL A 8 -19.90 -4.60 18.50
C VAL A 8 -19.79 -5.86 19.36
N GLU A 9 -19.75 -7.05 18.74
CA GLU A 9 -19.81 -8.31 19.49
C GLU A 9 -18.46 -8.77 20.05
N LYS A 10 -17.35 -8.45 19.37
CA LYS A 10 -16.05 -9.07 19.65
C LYS A 10 -14.97 -8.08 20.09
N VAL A 11 -15.09 -6.80 19.76
CA VAL A 11 -13.99 -5.82 19.92
C VAL A 11 -14.36 -4.70 20.89
N MET A 12 -15.57 -4.15 20.77
CA MET A 12 -16.07 -3.05 21.57
C MET A 12 -16.02 -3.38 23.07
N GLU A 13 -15.63 -2.40 23.89
CA GLU A 13 -15.52 -2.51 25.36
C GLU A 13 -14.55 -3.62 25.88
N LYS A 14 -13.66 -4.14 25.02
CA LYS A 14 -12.62 -5.09 25.43
C LYS A 14 -11.29 -4.43 25.83
N PHE A 15 -11.17 -3.13 25.62
CA PHE A 15 -9.96 -2.36 25.87
C PHE A 15 -10.28 -1.10 26.69
N GLU A 16 -9.30 -0.62 27.44
CA GLU A 16 -9.40 0.62 28.22
C GLU A 16 -9.45 1.87 27.32
N SER A 17 -8.89 1.77 26.11
CA SER A 17 -8.91 2.87 25.16
C SER A 17 -10.27 2.95 24.46
N GLU A 18 -10.86 4.15 24.46
CA GLU A 18 -12.11 4.46 23.76
C GLU A 18 -11.90 4.74 22.26
N SER A 19 -10.66 4.97 21.83
CA SER A 19 -10.33 5.33 20.45
C SER A 19 -9.09 4.58 19.97
N TYR A 20 -9.30 3.70 18.99
CA TYR A 20 -8.28 2.85 18.39
C TYR A 20 -8.66 2.52 16.95
N THR A 21 -7.68 2.04 16.20
CA THR A 21 -7.89 1.47 14.87
C THR A 21 -7.58 -0.02 14.93
N PHE A 22 -8.21 -0.80 14.07
CA PHE A 22 -7.95 -2.24 13.98
C PHE A 22 -8.06 -2.71 12.55
N ASP A 23 -7.14 -3.57 12.16
CA ASP A 23 -7.06 -4.12 10.82
C ASP A 23 -7.81 -5.45 10.78
N VAL A 24 -8.63 -5.63 9.74
CA VAL A 24 -9.38 -6.87 9.53
C VAL A 24 -9.14 -7.45 8.15
N TYR A 25 -9.09 -8.77 8.09
CA TYR A 25 -9.19 -9.53 6.86
C TYR A 25 -10.56 -10.16 6.74
N VAL A 26 -11.29 -9.81 5.67
CA VAL A 26 -12.57 -10.45 5.32
C VAL A 26 -12.30 -11.53 4.29
N THR A 27 -12.53 -12.77 4.70
CA THR A 27 -12.39 -13.96 3.85
C THR A 27 -13.48 -14.04 2.78
N ARG A 28 -13.26 -14.88 1.76
CA ARG A 28 -14.23 -15.08 0.66
C ARG A 28 -15.58 -15.64 1.14
N ASP A 29 -15.59 -16.42 2.21
CA ASP A 29 -16.79 -16.95 2.86
C ASP A 29 -17.40 -15.98 3.88
N GLY A 30 -16.88 -14.74 3.97
CA GLY A 30 -17.46 -13.67 4.77
C GLY A 30 -17.12 -13.72 6.26
N GLN A 31 -16.13 -14.53 6.66
CA GLN A 31 -15.58 -14.47 8.01
C GLN A 31 -14.64 -13.27 8.15
N VAL A 32 -14.82 -12.52 9.23
CA VAL A 32 -13.95 -11.39 9.62
C VAL A 32 -12.88 -11.91 10.57
N LYS A 33 -11.62 -11.65 10.26
CA LYS A 33 -10.46 -12.00 11.09
C LYS A 33 -9.75 -10.72 11.50
N LEU A 34 -9.58 -10.51 12.80
CA LEU A 34 -8.75 -9.44 13.33
C LEU A 34 -7.28 -9.75 13.06
N LEU A 35 -6.54 -8.78 12.54
CA LEU A 35 -5.12 -8.90 12.22
C LEU A 35 -4.24 -8.15 13.22
N ASP A 36 -4.58 -6.88 13.49
CA ASP A 36 -3.75 -5.99 14.29
C ASP A 36 -4.59 -4.88 14.95
N PHE A 37 -4.07 -4.32 16.04
CA PHE A 37 -4.58 -3.12 16.68
C PHE A 37 -3.53 -2.02 16.60
N ASN A 38 -3.98 -0.81 16.25
CA ASN A 38 -3.11 0.34 16.15
C ASN A 38 -3.68 1.53 16.94
N PRO A 39 -2.84 2.36 17.57
CA PRO A 39 -3.29 3.56 18.25
C PRO A 39 -4.10 4.48 17.33
N TRP A 40 -5.04 5.22 17.90
CA TRP A 40 -5.69 6.32 17.20
C TRP A 40 -4.70 7.48 17.01
N GLY A 41 -4.42 7.83 15.76
CA GLY A 41 -3.46 8.86 15.39
C GLY A 41 -1.99 8.40 15.43
N GLY A 42 -1.09 9.38 15.58
CA GLY A 42 0.34 9.14 15.73
C GLY A 42 1.01 8.56 14.48
N PHE A 43 1.62 7.38 14.63
CA PHE A 43 2.32 6.68 13.54
C PHE A 43 1.41 5.79 12.68
N THR A 44 0.14 5.65 13.06
CA THR A 44 -0.85 4.89 12.30
C THR A 44 -1.18 5.64 11.02
N LEU A 45 -1.08 4.96 9.87
CA LEU A 45 -1.45 5.54 8.59
C LEU A 45 -2.98 5.48 8.42
N PRO A 46 -3.65 6.61 8.12
CA PRO A 46 -5.12 6.66 7.97
C PRO A 46 -5.62 6.11 6.62
N LEU A 47 -4.69 5.68 5.76
CA LEU A 47 -4.93 5.10 4.42
C LEU A 47 -5.73 6.02 3.50
N LEU A 48 -7.02 5.77 3.31
CA LEU A 48 -7.90 6.55 2.43
C LEU A 48 -8.55 7.74 3.15
N PHE A 49 -8.19 7.96 4.41
CA PHE A 49 -8.63 9.10 5.21
C PHE A 49 -7.48 10.05 5.52
N ALA A 50 -7.80 11.26 5.94
CA ALA A 50 -6.90 12.16 6.67
C ALA A 50 -7.20 12.07 8.19
N TRP A 51 -6.21 12.33 9.03
CA TRP A 51 -6.44 12.29 10.48
C TRP A 51 -7.35 13.43 10.93
N GLU A 52 -7.18 14.59 10.33
CA GLU A 52 -7.94 15.81 10.63
C GLU A 52 -9.44 15.60 10.42
N GLU A 53 -9.85 14.95 9.32
CA GLU A 53 -11.28 14.67 9.08
C GLU A 53 -11.86 13.62 10.05
N LEU A 54 -11.05 12.65 10.49
CA LEU A 54 -11.48 11.65 11.47
C LEU A 54 -11.67 12.30 12.86
N GLU A 55 -10.80 13.24 13.23
CA GLU A 55 -10.91 14.01 14.47
C GLU A 55 -12.11 14.95 14.49
N GLU A 56 -12.47 15.56 13.36
CA GLU A 56 -13.67 16.36 13.23
C GLU A 56 -14.94 15.51 13.39
N LYS A 57 -14.95 14.30 12.82
CA LYS A 57 -16.08 13.36 12.92
C LYS A 57 -16.35 12.84 14.33
N LEU A 58 -15.34 12.81 15.21
CA LEU A 58 -15.54 12.48 16.62
C LEU A 58 -16.38 13.52 17.36
N LYS A 59 -16.45 14.75 16.84
CA LYS A 59 -17.21 15.87 17.45
C LYS A 59 -18.64 15.96 16.93
N ASP A 60 -18.95 15.27 15.84
CA ASP A 60 -20.28 15.23 15.26
C ASP A 60 -21.12 14.15 15.95
N GLU A 61 -22.31 14.50 16.44
CA GLU A 61 -23.24 13.57 17.08
C GLU A 61 -23.88 12.61 16.04
N GLY A 62 -23.83 12.97 14.76
CA GLY A 62 -24.27 12.14 13.65
C GLY A 62 -23.19 11.16 13.20
N HIS A 63 -22.99 10.07 13.94
CA HIS A 63 -22.00 9.04 13.56
C HIS A 63 -22.47 8.20 12.36
N GLU A 64 -22.35 8.75 11.14
CA GLU A 64 -22.49 7.98 9.91
C GLU A 64 -21.19 7.24 9.58
N LEU A 65 -21.29 5.94 9.34
CA LEU A 65 -20.16 5.10 8.95
C LEU A 65 -19.76 5.43 7.50
N GLU A 66 -18.57 6.00 7.32
CA GLU A 66 -18.01 6.21 5.98
C GLU A 66 -17.16 5.03 5.55
N PHE A 67 -17.34 4.58 4.30
CA PHE A 67 -16.58 3.48 3.70
C PHE A 67 -15.96 3.93 2.38
N ARG A 68 -14.62 3.88 2.30
CA ARG A 68 -13.85 4.25 1.11
C ARG A 68 -13.18 3.03 0.50
N ILE A 69 -13.24 2.92 -0.81
CA ILE A 69 -12.56 1.86 -1.58
C ILE A 69 -11.69 2.47 -2.66
N VAL A 70 -10.61 1.78 -2.99
CA VAL A 70 -9.84 2.07 -4.19
C VAL A 70 -10.61 1.51 -5.39
N GLU A 71 -11.13 2.39 -6.24
CA GLU A 71 -11.96 2.00 -7.40
C GLU A 71 -11.13 1.60 -8.63
N ASN A 72 -9.87 2.03 -8.71
CA ASN A 72 -8.98 1.73 -9.83
C ASN A 72 -7.76 0.91 -9.37
N ARG A 73 -7.40 -0.14 -10.14
CA ARG A 73 -6.21 -0.97 -9.91
C ARG A 73 -4.92 -0.15 -9.74
N CYS A 74 -4.78 0.99 -10.40
CA CYS A 74 -3.61 1.87 -10.26
C CYS A 74 -3.43 2.42 -8.83
N GLY A 75 -4.50 2.46 -8.02
CA GLY A 75 -4.44 2.90 -6.62
C GLY A 75 -3.96 1.81 -5.66
N ILE A 76 -3.90 0.55 -6.09
CA ILE A 76 -3.33 -0.55 -5.31
C ILE A 76 -1.81 -0.50 -5.51
N ARG A 77 -1.13 0.31 -4.69
CA ARG A 77 0.32 0.37 -4.69
C ARG A 77 0.87 -0.70 -3.76
N PRO A 78 1.95 -1.43 -4.14
CA PRO A 78 2.74 -2.20 -3.18
C PRO A 78 3.10 -1.29 -1.99
N SER A 79 3.09 -1.82 -0.77
CA SER A 79 3.37 -1.01 0.42
C SER A 79 4.70 -0.26 0.26
N LEU A 80 4.80 0.96 0.82
CA LEU A 80 6.04 1.77 0.81
C LEU A 80 7.27 1.02 1.33
N LYS A 81 7.08 -0.02 2.16
CA LYS A 81 8.16 -0.88 2.67
C LYS A 81 8.71 -1.87 1.63
N THR A 82 8.03 -2.05 0.50
CA THR A 82 8.36 -3.02 -0.57
C THR A 82 8.24 -2.45 -1.99
N ALA A 83 7.85 -1.19 -2.13
CA ALA A 83 7.72 -0.54 -3.42
C ALA A 83 9.10 -0.14 -3.97
N VAL A 84 9.49 -0.77 -5.07
CA VAL A 84 10.53 -0.25 -5.96
C VAL A 84 9.87 0.53 -7.09
N PRO A 85 10.54 1.55 -7.69
CA PRO A 85 10.03 2.22 -8.87
C PRO A 85 9.59 1.21 -9.94
N TYR A 86 8.51 1.51 -10.67
CA TYR A 86 8.02 0.61 -11.72
C TYR A 86 9.11 0.27 -12.74
N ASP A 87 9.96 1.25 -13.05
CA ASP A 87 11.13 1.09 -13.93
C ASP A 87 12.11 0.01 -13.46
N TYR A 88 12.11 -0.34 -12.16
CA TYR A 88 12.95 -1.41 -11.62
C TYR A 88 12.42 -2.81 -11.95
N LEU A 89 11.11 -2.94 -12.20
CA LEU A 89 10.44 -4.22 -12.49
C LEU A 89 10.20 -4.43 -14.00
N ASP A 90 10.09 -3.35 -14.77
CA ASP A 90 9.74 -3.42 -16.18
C ASP A 90 10.94 -3.77 -17.06
N MET A 91 10.97 -5.01 -17.54
CA MET A 91 11.96 -5.53 -18.50
C MET A 91 11.40 -5.67 -19.93
N SER A 92 10.26 -5.04 -20.22
CA SER A 92 9.63 -5.13 -21.55
C SER A 92 10.41 -4.34 -22.61
N PRO A 93 10.23 -4.66 -23.91
CA PRO A 93 10.84 -3.87 -24.98
C PRO A 93 10.39 -2.40 -24.93
N GLY A 94 11.33 -1.48 -24.91
CA GLY A 94 11.13 -0.04 -24.76
C GLY A 94 11.29 0.47 -23.33
N SER A 95 11.44 -0.41 -22.33
CA SER A 95 11.62 0.00 -20.93
C SER A 95 13.01 0.60 -20.65
N GLY A 96 13.17 1.19 -19.47
CA GLY A 96 14.46 1.73 -19.02
C GLY A 96 15.56 0.68 -18.96
N TRP A 97 15.27 -0.54 -18.49
CA TRP A 97 16.23 -1.65 -18.46
C TRP A 97 16.60 -2.14 -19.86
N ASP A 98 15.62 -2.24 -20.75
CA ASP A 98 15.86 -2.63 -22.14
C ASP A 98 16.74 -1.61 -22.88
N GLN A 99 16.53 -0.31 -22.64
CA GLN A 99 17.43 0.73 -23.16
C GLN A 99 18.84 0.65 -22.56
N PHE A 100 18.95 0.48 -21.24
CA PHE A 100 20.23 0.36 -20.56
C PHE A 100 21.06 -0.83 -21.09
N LEU A 101 20.45 -2.01 -21.20
CA LEU A 101 21.13 -3.22 -21.68
C LEU A 101 21.60 -3.08 -23.13
N ARG A 102 20.80 -2.46 -24.01
CA ARG A 102 21.23 -2.14 -25.38
C ARG A 102 22.46 -1.24 -25.40
N ASN A 103 22.44 -0.15 -24.64
CA ASN A 103 23.56 0.79 -24.59
C ASN A 103 24.83 0.12 -24.06
N ALA A 104 24.69 -0.76 -23.05
CA ALA A 104 25.82 -1.51 -22.50
C ALA A 104 26.42 -2.50 -23.51
N ASP A 105 25.58 -3.17 -24.30
CA ASP A 105 26.02 -4.10 -25.36
C ASP A 105 26.72 -3.37 -26.51
N GLU A 106 26.21 -2.20 -26.91
CA GLU A 106 26.86 -1.33 -27.90
C GLU A 106 28.24 -0.83 -27.44
N GLU A 107 28.33 -0.35 -26.20
CA GLU A 107 29.59 0.12 -25.62
C GLU A 107 30.61 -1.01 -25.48
N SER A 108 30.17 -2.21 -25.06
CA SER A 108 31.04 -3.39 -24.99
C SER A 108 31.65 -3.75 -26.36
N ARG A 109 30.86 -3.71 -27.43
CA ARG A 109 31.38 -3.93 -28.79
C ARG A 109 32.38 -2.87 -29.23
N ARG A 110 32.14 -1.62 -28.86
CA ARG A 110 33.05 -0.51 -29.18
C ARG A 110 34.41 -0.69 -28.50
N GLN A 111 34.41 -1.10 -27.24
CA GLN A 111 35.64 -1.36 -26.48
C GLN A 111 36.46 -2.51 -27.07
N LEU A 112 35.80 -3.62 -27.45
CA LEU A 112 36.46 -4.75 -28.11
C LEU A 112 37.14 -4.33 -29.42
N LYS A 113 36.42 -3.60 -30.29
CA LYS A 113 37.00 -3.09 -31.56
C LYS A 113 38.16 -2.14 -31.34
N SER A 114 38.11 -1.32 -30.28
CA SER A 114 39.18 -0.37 -29.96
C SER A 114 40.43 -1.08 -29.44
N ALA A 115 40.25 -2.20 -28.72
CA ALA A 115 41.34 -3.05 -28.27
C ALA A 115 42.01 -3.80 -29.44
N GLU A 116 41.24 -4.31 -30.40
CA GLU A 116 41.77 -4.97 -31.60
C GLU A 116 42.49 -4.01 -32.56
N ALA A 117 42.05 -2.76 -32.65
CA ALA A 117 42.69 -1.74 -33.49
C ALA A 117 43.98 -1.15 -32.91
N GLY A 118 44.29 -1.44 -31.63
CA GLY A 118 45.48 -0.97 -30.93
C GLY A 118 46.58 -2.03 -30.75
N ALA A 119 46.39 -3.25 -31.25
CA ALA A 119 47.36 -4.36 -31.27
C ALA A 119 48.00 -4.51 -32.66
#